data_AF-A0A9Q3IUI9-F1
#
_entry.id   AF-A0A9Q3IUI9-F1
#
_cell.length_a   1.000
_cell.length_b   1.000
_cell.length_c   1.000
_cell.angle_alpha   90.00
_cell.angle_beta   90.00
_cell.angle_gamma   90.00
#
_symmetry.space_group_name_H-M   'P 1'
#
loop_
_entity.id
_entity.type
_entity.pdbx_description
1 polymer ?
#
loop_
_entity_poly.entity_id
_entity_poly.type
_entity_poly.pdbx_seq_one_letter_code
_entity_poly.pdbx_strand_id
1 'polypeptide(L)'
;MSDNNNDKEEMHIPLLDGTNYAKWYLCMLFLLRSKELLEVCKNPIGQDASTTARNRWNKLSFEAITLITSRINHHVFLEVVQPETSDEANLLWICINENYASKRNMIKGRVFMNWKKLNYIGDLQSYINSTGKFPLDLQSVSVKLPPEILAYIILGKIDNKSSLTQVVEILTLNDSLLKKPDQVRLRLQEYANLQSAKTIAKEHAPISALISSSEHQFKVTHFCSNGIQNPKRIVIQKILTSDHISKITSKKSKDNLLLLTLQQHMPL
;
A
#
# COMPACT_ATOMS: atom_id res chain seq x y z
N MET A 1 -11.38 38.53 36.80
CA MET A 1 -10.60 37.74 37.77
C MET A 1 -10.47 36.36 37.14
N SER A 2 -9.23 35.97 36.90
CA SER A 2 -8.68 35.02 35.92
C SER A 2 -9.48 33.76 35.57
N ASP A 3 -9.77 33.63 34.27
CA ASP A 3 -9.94 32.34 33.58
C ASP A 3 -8.58 31.62 33.57
N ASN A 4 -8.44 30.57 34.37
CA ASN A 4 -7.35 29.61 34.23
C ASN A 4 -7.87 28.40 33.44
N ASN A 5 -7.99 28.57 32.12
CA ASN A 5 -7.99 27.45 31.19
C ASN A 5 -6.58 26.86 31.17
N ASN A 6 -6.32 26.00 32.14
CA ASN A 6 -5.19 25.08 32.09
C ASN A 6 -5.70 23.82 31.39
N ASP A 7 -6.00 23.95 30.10
CA ASP A 7 -6.18 22.81 29.18
C ASP A 7 -4.80 22.15 29.04
N LYS A 8 -4.39 21.45 30.09
CA LYS A 8 -3.40 20.39 29.95
C LYS A 8 -4.02 19.43 28.96
N GLU A 9 -3.47 19.35 27.75
CA GLU A 9 -3.77 18.29 26.80
C GLU A 9 -3.66 16.95 27.55
N GLU A 10 -4.81 16.46 28.01
CA GLU A 10 -4.89 15.20 28.72
C GLU A 10 -4.50 14.16 27.67
N MET A 11 -3.33 13.55 27.84
CA MET A 11 -2.85 12.54 26.91
C MET A 11 -3.92 11.46 26.79
N HIS A 12 -4.69 11.47 25.70
CA HIS A 12 -5.82 10.59 25.53
C HIS A 12 -5.32 9.17 25.26
N ILE A 13 -5.23 8.39 26.34
CA ILE A 13 -4.81 6.99 26.26
C ILE A 13 -5.99 6.18 25.75
N PRO A 14 -5.87 5.51 24.58
CA PRO A 14 -6.93 4.67 24.07
C PRO A 14 -7.17 3.48 25.01
N LEU A 15 -8.36 2.88 24.98
CA LEU A 15 -8.60 1.57 25.57
C LEU A 15 -7.93 0.50 24.70
N LEU A 16 -7.13 -0.39 25.28
CA LEU A 16 -6.60 -1.54 24.55
C LEU A 16 -7.76 -2.44 24.11
N ASP A 17 -7.82 -2.75 22.81
CA ASP A 17 -8.86 -3.59 22.21
C ASP A 17 -8.32 -4.77 21.39
N GLY A 18 -7.00 -4.92 21.38
CA GLY A 18 -6.27 -5.94 20.63
C GLY A 18 -5.86 -5.56 19.21
N THR A 19 -6.42 -4.51 18.64
CA THR A 19 -6.03 -3.98 17.32
C THR A 19 -5.09 -2.79 17.43
N ASN A 20 -5.20 -2.03 18.53
CA ASN A 20 -4.50 -0.76 18.73
C ASN A 20 -3.26 -0.83 19.65
N TYR A 21 -2.75 -2.03 19.94
CA TYR A 21 -1.66 -2.28 20.90
C TYR A 21 -0.45 -1.34 20.74
N ALA A 22 -0.03 -1.04 19.51
CA ALA A 22 1.12 -0.16 19.28
C ALA A 22 0.91 1.26 19.81
N LYS A 23 -0.27 1.83 19.56
CA LYS A 23 -0.65 3.17 20.02
C LYS A 23 -0.86 3.15 21.54
N TRP A 24 -1.60 2.15 22.03
CA TRP A 24 -1.83 1.94 23.45
C TRP A 24 -0.52 1.83 24.24
N TYR A 25 0.41 0.99 23.79
CA TYR A 25 1.70 0.73 24.43
C TYR A 25 2.51 2.02 24.59
N LEU A 26 2.62 2.83 23.53
CA LEU A 26 3.36 4.08 23.58
C LEU A 26 2.71 5.06 24.58
N CYS A 27 1.40 5.26 24.50
CA CYS A 27 0.69 6.14 25.43
C CYS A 27 0.80 5.66 26.87
N MET A 28 0.61 4.37 27.12
CA MET A 28 0.72 3.79 28.46
C MET A 28 2.15 3.87 29.01
N LEU A 29 3.16 3.62 28.16
CA LEU A 29 4.57 3.76 28.54
C LEU A 29 4.90 5.18 28.98
N PHE A 30 4.41 6.20 28.26
CA PHE A 30 4.59 7.60 28.66
C PHE A 30 3.89 7.92 29.98
N LEU A 31 2.67 7.40 30.19
CA LEU A 31 1.92 7.63 31.42
C LEU A 31 2.59 6.97 32.64
N LEU A 32 3.04 5.73 32.50
CA LEU A 32 3.74 5.02 33.58
C LEU A 32 5.06 5.72 33.94
N ARG A 33 5.75 6.30 32.96
CA ARG A 33 6.95 7.12 33.22
C ARG A 33 6.62 8.41 33.95
N SER A 34 5.59 9.14 33.52
CA SER A 34 5.23 10.42 34.15
C SER A 34 4.73 10.26 35.59
N LYS A 35 4.27 9.06 35.95
CA LYS A 35 3.85 8.71 37.31
C LYS A 35 4.91 7.94 38.11
N GLU A 36 6.12 7.75 37.58
CA GLU A 36 7.20 6.97 38.23
C GLU A 36 6.82 5.51 38.54
N LEU A 37 5.88 4.94 37.77
CA LEU A 37 5.38 3.57 37.92
C LEU A 37 6.06 2.58 36.96
N LEU A 38 6.84 3.06 36.00
CA LEU A 38 7.42 2.19 34.98
C LEU A 38 8.37 1.13 35.56
N GLU A 39 9.10 1.45 36.62
CA GLU A 39 10.09 0.53 37.21
C GLU A 39 9.43 -0.74 37.76
N VAL A 40 8.29 -0.60 38.45
CA VAL A 40 7.55 -1.76 38.99
C VAL A 40 6.88 -2.61 37.90
N CYS A 41 6.69 -2.05 36.69
CA CYS A 41 6.22 -2.81 35.53
C CYS A 41 7.34 -3.55 34.81
N LYS A 42 8.58 -3.06 34.86
CA LYS A 42 9.69 -3.63 34.07
C LYS A 42 10.53 -4.65 34.83
N ASN A 43 10.65 -4.47 36.13
CA ASN A 43 11.52 -5.27 36.97
C ASN A 43 10.68 -5.98 38.04
N PRO A 44 11.05 -7.19 38.47
CA PRO A 44 10.52 -7.76 39.70
C PRO A 44 11.21 -7.13 40.92
N ILE A 45 10.60 -7.24 42.10
CA ILE A 45 11.27 -6.84 43.34
C ILE A 45 12.41 -7.81 43.68
N GLY A 46 13.52 -7.30 44.21
CA GLY A 46 14.61 -8.12 44.74
C GLY A 46 14.15 -9.02 45.89
N GLN A 47 14.64 -10.26 45.92
CA GLN A 47 14.30 -11.24 46.96
C GLN A 47 14.79 -10.79 48.35
N ASP A 48 15.93 -10.11 48.39
CA ASP A 48 16.60 -9.54 49.55
C ASP A 48 16.06 -8.15 49.97
N ALA A 49 15.01 -7.65 49.31
CA ALA A 49 14.40 -6.38 49.66
C ALA A 49 13.88 -6.37 51.10
N SER A 50 14.17 -5.28 51.82
CA SER A 50 13.65 -5.06 53.16
C SER A 50 12.11 -5.00 53.16
N THR A 51 11.48 -5.29 54.30
CA THR A 51 10.02 -5.21 54.46
C THR A 51 9.46 -3.84 54.06
N THR A 52 10.16 -2.76 54.41
CA THR A 52 9.78 -1.39 54.05
C THR A 52 9.83 -1.17 52.53
N ALA A 53 10.89 -1.64 51.87
CA ALA A 53 11.01 -1.56 50.41
C ALA A 53 9.92 -2.38 49.71
N ARG A 54 9.62 -3.58 50.22
CA ARG A 54 8.56 -4.45 49.71
C ARG A 54 7.17 -3.84 49.84
N ASN A 55 6.86 -3.23 50.98
CA ASN A 55 5.57 -2.55 51.16
C ASN A 55 5.41 -1.36 50.19
N ARG A 56 6.49 -0.57 49.99
CA ARG A 56 6.48 0.52 49.01
C ARG A 56 6.31 -0.01 47.59
N TRP A 57 7.02 -1.08 47.25
CA TRP A 57 6.94 -1.72 45.94
C TRP A 57 5.53 -2.21 45.63
N ASN A 58 4.90 -2.93 46.57
CA ASN A 58 3.55 -3.45 46.42
C ASN A 58 2.53 -2.32 46.20
N LYS A 59 2.67 -1.20 46.94
CA LYS A 59 1.81 -0.03 46.74
C LYS A 59 1.92 0.52 45.31
N LEU A 60 3.13 0.70 44.81
CA LEU A 60 3.38 1.18 43.44
C LEU A 60 2.89 0.15 42.40
N SER A 61 3.07 -1.14 42.66
CA SER A 61 2.57 -2.24 41.83
C SER A 61 1.05 -2.15 41.68
N PHE A 62 0.30 -2.03 42.79
CA PHE A 62 -1.16 -1.89 42.76
C PHE A 62 -1.62 -0.62 42.04
N GLU A 63 -0.91 0.49 42.22
CA GLU A 63 -1.20 1.73 41.49
C GLU A 63 -1.01 1.54 39.97
N ALA A 64 0.07 0.89 39.55
CA ALA A 64 0.33 0.57 38.15
C ALA A 64 -0.73 -0.38 37.57
N ILE A 65 -1.11 -1.43 38.30
CA ILE A 65 -2.16 -2.38 37.90
C ILE A 65 -3.49 -1.65 37.71
N THR A 66 -3.91 -0.83 38.67
CA THR A 66 -5.14 -0.05 38.60
C THR A 66 -5.15 0.85 37.37
N LEU A 67 -4.02 1.50 37.09
CA LEU A 67 -3.87 2.38 35.95
C LEU A 67 -3.96 1.63 34.61
N ILE A 68 -3.23 0.52 34.48
CA ILE A 68 -3.22 -0.32 33.28
C ILE A 68 -4.62 -0.90 33.04
N THR A 69 -5.23 -1.50 34.06
CA THR A 69 -6.55 -2.14 33.97
C THR A 69 -7.67 -1.15 33.66
N SER A 70 -7.55 0.11 34.08
CA SER A 70 -8.50 1.18 33.68
C SER A 70 -8.46 1.53 32.19
N ARG A 71 -7.43 1.08 31.47
CA ARG A 71 -7.19 1.39 30.04
C ARG A 71 -7.12 0.13 29.17
N ILE A 72 -7.66 -0.98 29.63
CA ILE A 72 -7.91 -2.16 28.80
C ILE A 72 -9.41 -2.46 28.76
N ASN A 73 -9.91 -2.97 27.64
CA ASN A 73 -11.32 -3.35 27.57
C ASN A 73 -11.59 -4.67 28.32
N HIS A 74 -12.87 -5.02 28.48
CA HIS A 74 -13.28 -6.22 29.20
C HIS A 74 -12.69 -7.52 28.61
N HIS A 75 -12.63 -7.64 27.28
CA HIS A 75 -12.07 -8.82 26.63
C HIS A 75 -10.58 -8.98 26.93
N VAL A 76 -9.81 -7.90 26.80
CA VAL A 76 -8.37 -7.89 27.13
C VAL A 76 -8.16 -8.21 28.60
N PHE A 77 -8.99 -7.64 29.50
CA PHE A 77 -8.92 -7.91 30.93
C PHE A 77 -9.01 -9.41 31.23
N LEU A 78 -10.01 -10.10 30.66
CA LEU A 78 -10.18 -11.54 30.88
C LEU A 78 -9.01 -12.39 30.35
N GLU A 79 -8.28 -11.90 29.34
CA GLU A 79 -7.13 -12.63 28.80
C GLU A 79 -5.87 -12.45 29.66
N VAL A 80 -5.64 -11.25 30.19
CA VAL A 80 -4.34 -10.88 30.80
C VAL A 80 -4.36 -10.74 32.31
N VAL A 81 -5.54 -10.61 32.93
CA VAL A 81 -5.69 -10.50 34.39
C VAL A 81 -6.12 -11.86 34.94
N GLN A 82 -5.12 -12.61 35.40
CA GLN A 82 -5.19 -13.91 36.07
C GLN A 82 -4.67 -13.78 37.51
N PRO A 83 -4.94 -14.74 38.42
CA PRO A 83 -4.46 -14.69 39.81
C PRO A 83 -2.95 -14.42 39.95
N GLU A 84 -2.14 -14.90 39.01
CA GLU A 84 -0.68 -14.73 39.01
C GLU A 84 -0.27 -13.32 38.59
N THR A 85 -1.11 -12.62 37.83
CA THR A 85 -0.83 -11.28 37.29
C THR A 85 -1.60 -10.17 38.01
N SER A 86 -2.58 -10.51 38.85
CA SER A 86 -3.46 -9.54 39.52
C SER A 86 -2.74 -8.74 40.61
N ASP A 87 -1.65 -9.29 41.12
CA ASP A 87 -0.95 -8.76 42.30
C ASP A 87 0.41 -8.14 41.96
N GLU A 88 0.96 -8.47 40.78
CA GLU A 88 2.26 -7.99 40.32
C GLU A 88 2.19 -7.26 38.98
N ALA A 89 2.45 -5.95 39.00
CA ALA A 89 2.44 -5.09 37.82
C ALA A 89 3.43 -5.55 36.75
N ASN A 90 4.57 -6.14 37.16
CA ASN A 90 5.56 -6.68 36.26
C ASN A 90 5.00 -7.86 35.45
N LEU A 91 4.35 -8.81 36.12
CA LEU A 91 3.75 -9.98 35.48
C LEU A 91 2.59 -9.57 34.56
N LEU A 92 1.74 -8.64 34.98
CA LEU A 92 0.69 -8.08 34.12
C LEU A 92 1.26 -7.40 32.87
N TRP A 93 2.30 -6.57 33.04
CA TRP A 93 2.94 -5.86 31.94
C TRP A 93 3.58 -6.81 30.93
N ILE A 94 4.28 -7.84 31.41
CA ILE A 94 4.85 -8.91 30.57
C ILE A 94 3.73 -9.64 29.82
N CYS A 95 2.69 -10.10 30.53
CA CYS A 95 1.56 -10.83 29.96
C CYS A 95 0.87 -10.05 28.83
N ILE A 96 0.60 -8.75 29.03
CA ILE A 96 0.03 -7.88 27.99
C ILE A 96 0.97 -7.80 26.79
N ASN A 97 2.26 -7.55 27.03
CA ASN A 97 3.23 -7.39 25.94
C ASN A 97 3.39 -8.68 25.13
N GLU A 98 3.49 -9.84 25.77
CA GLU A 98 3.64 -11.12 25.11
C GLU A 98 2.40 -11.50 24.29
N ASN A 99 1.21 -11.34 24.89
CA ASN A 99 -0.05 -11.63 24.21
C ASN A 99 -0.28 -10.71 23.01
N TYR A 100 -0.05 -9.41 23.16
CA TYR A 100 -0.46 -8.44 22.15
C TYR A 100 0.65 -8.03 21.18
N ALA A 101 1.93 -8.14 21.54
CA ALA A 101 3.01 -8.02 20.56
C ALA A 101 3.01 -9.22 19.60
N SER A 102 2.79 -10.43 20.12
CA SER A 102 2.70 -11.65 19.29
C SER A 102 1.45 -11.66 18.43
N LYS A 103 0.28 -11.33 19.00
CA LYS A 103 -0.96 -11.17 18.22
C LYS A 103 -0.82 -10.11 17.14
N ARG A 104 -0.15 -8.98 17.42
CA ARG A 104 0.15 -7.95 16.39
C ARG A 104 1.00 -8.51 15.25
N ASN A 105 2.07 -9.25 15.56
CA ASN A 105 2.91 -9.85 14.51
C ASN A 105 2.15 -10.92 13.72
N MET A 106 1.32 -11.73 14.37
CA MET A 106 0.46 -12.70 13.71
C MET A 106 -0.57 -12.02 12.81
N ILE A 107 -1.20 -10.94 13.26
CA ILE A 107 -2.18 -10.16 12.47
C ILE A 107 -1.49 -9.53 11.25
N LYS A 108 -0.32 -8.90 11.44
CA LYS A 108 0.50 -8.37 10.33
C LYS A 108 0.85 -9.48 9.33
N GLY A 109 1.32 -10.62 9.84
CA GLY A 109 1.65 -11.79 9.03
C GLY A 109 0.44 -12.31 8.25
N ARG A 110 -0.75 -12.38 8.88
CA ARG A 110 -1.99 -12.81 8.22
C ARG A 110 -2.40 -11.87 7.11
N VAL A 111 -2.39 -10.56 7.34
CA VAL A 111 -2.68 -9.56 6.29
C VAL A 111 -1.71 -9.69 5.13
N PHE A 112 -0.41 -9.76 5.42
CA PHE A 112 0.62 -9.93 4.38
C PHE A 112 0.46 -11.25 3.61
N MET A 113 0.19 -12.37 4.31
CA MET A 113 0.00 -13.68 3.67
C MET A 113 -1.28 -13.76 2.84
N ASN A 114 -2.38 -13.16 3.30
CA ASN A 114 -3.62 -13.07 2.52
C ASN A 114 -3.38 -12.33 1.20
N TRP A 115 -2.61 -11.25 1.24
CA TRP A 115 -2.22 -10.54 0.03
C TRP A 115 -1.22 -11.30 -0.83
N LYS A 116 -0.24 -11.98 -0.23
CA LYS A 116 0.68 -12.85 -0.97
C LYS A 116 -0.10 -13.89 -1.78
N LYS A 117 -1.15 -14.46 -1.20
CA LYS A 117 -2.06 -15.43 -1.84
C LYS A 117 -2.95 -14.83 -2.94
N LEU A 118 -3.12 -13.51 -3.00
CA LEU A 118 -3.89 -12.87 -4.06
C LEU A 118 -3.23 -13.16 -5.40
N ASN A 119 -3.89 -13.91 -6.27
CA ASN A 119 -3.40 -14.23 -7.60
C ASN A 119 -4.39 -13.72 -8.65
N TYR A 120 -3.87 -13.35 -9.81
CA TYR A 120 -4.72 -13.02 -10.94
C TYR A 120 -5.24 -14.31 -11.59
N ILE A 121 -6.57 -14.45 -11.63
CA ILE A 121 -7.29 -15.64 -12.10
C ILE A 121 -8.01 -15.42 -13.44
N GLY A 122 -7.67 -14.36 -14.18
CA GLY A 122 -8.27 -14.05 -15.49
C GLY A 122 -9.28 -12.91 -15.49
N ASP A 123 -9.76 -12.48 -14.32
CA ASP A 123 -10.63 -11.30 -14.17
C ASP A 123 -9.82 -10.08 -13.68
N LEU A 124 -9.60 -9.13 -14.60
CA LEU A 124 -8.84 -7.92 -14.31
C LEU A 124 -9.60 -6.96 -13.38
N GLN A 125 -10.93 -6.90 -13.47
CA GLN A 125 -11.72 -6.02 -12.62
C GLN A 125 -11.73 -6.50 -11.18
N SER A 126 -11.97 -7.81 -10.97
CA SER A 126 -11.90 -8.41 -9.62
C SER A 126 -10.51 -8.29 -9.01
N TYR A 127 -9.46 -8.41 -9.83
CA TYR A 127 -8.08 -8.20 -9.40
C TYR A 127 -7.80 -6.75 -8.98
N ILE A 128 -8.23 -5.76 -9.77
CA ILE A 128 -8.11 -4.33 -9.44
C ILE A 128 -8.83 -4.00 -8.13
N ASN A 129 -10.04 -4.53 -7.95
CA ASN A 129 -10.84 -4.30 -6.74
C ASN A 129 -10.17 -4.91 -5.52
N SER A 130 -9.62 -6.12 -5.65
CA SER A 130 -8.92 -6.82 -4.57
C SER A 130 -7.61 -6.13 -4.19
N THR A 131 -6.82 -5.67 -5.16
CA THR A 131 -5.57 -4.94 -4.92
C THR A 131 -5.78 -3.55 -4.32
N GLY A 132 -6.90 -2.88 -4.64
CA GLY A 132 -7.24 -1.57 -4.08
C GLY A 132 -7.48 -1.56 -2.56
N LYS A 133 -7.84 -2.69 -1.96
CA LYS A 133 -8.06 -2.81 -0.50
C LYS A 133 -6.75 -2.92 0.29
N PHE A 134 -5.70 -3.41 -0.34
CA PHE A 134 -4.47 -3.81 0.33
C PHE A 134 -3.68 -2.68 1.01
N PRO A 135 -3.50 -1.48 0.41
CA PRO A 135 -2.82 -0.39 1.10
C PRO A 135 -3.51 0.00 2.41
N LEU A 136 -4.84 -0.06 2.45
CA LEU A 136 -5.64 0.22 3.63
C LEU A 136 -5.45 -0.87 4.69
N ASP A 137 -5.47 -2.14 4.29
CA ASP A 137 -5.23 -3.27 5.18
C ASP A 137 -3.84 -3.20 5.83
N LEU A 138 -2.79 -2.87 5.06
CA LEU A 138 -1.43 -2.69 5.60
C LEU A 138 -1.33 -1.52 6.58
N GLN A 139 -1.96 -0.38 6.25
CA GLN A 139 -2.00 0.78 7.12
C GLN A 139 -2.69 0.43 8.45
N SER A 140 -3.78 -0.33 8.41
CA SER A 140 -4.53 -0.75 9.60
C SER A 140 -3.66 -1.55 10.59
N VAL A 141 -2.71 -2.34 10.08
CA VAL A 141 -1.78 -3.14 10.91
C VAL A 141 -0.42 -2.45 11.12
N SER A 142 -0.30 -1.19 10.74
CA SER A 142 0.94 -0.40 10.82
C SER A 142 2.14 -1.05 10.11
N VAL A 143 1.90 -1.68 8.95
CA VAL A 143 2.96 -2.15 8.04
C VAL A 143 3.15 -1.09 6.97
N LYS A 144 4.36 -0.55 6.86
CA LYS A 144 4.72 0.41 5.82
C LYS A 144 5.57 -0.30 4.77
N LEU A 145 5.15 -0.26 3.52
CA LEU A 145 5.94 -0.68 2.38
C LEU A 145 6.25 0.55 1.51
N PRO A 146 7.43 0.62 0.88
CA PRO A 146 7.70 1.65 -0.12
C PRO A 146 6.66 1.59 -1.24
N PRO A 147 6.13 2.74 -1.70
CA PRO A 147 5.14 2.78 -2.78
C PRO A 147 5.59 2.04 -4.04
N GLU A 148 6.86 2.13 -4.41
CA GLU A 148 7.41 1.47 -5.59
C GLU A 148 7.32 -0.05 -5.48
N ILE A 149 7.61 -0.59 -4.30
CA ILE A 149 7.50 -2.02 -4.02
C ILE A 149 6.03 -2.48 -4.12
N LEU A 150 5.08 -1.67 -3.66
CA LEU A 150 3.65 -1.95 -3.83
C LEU A 150 3.26 -2.00 -5.32
N ALA A 151 3.73 -1.02 -6.11
CA ALA A 151 3.47 -0.99 -7.55
C ALA A 151 4.04 -2.22 -8.26
N TYR A 152 5.29 -2.59 -7.98
CA TYR A 152 5.91 -3.79 -8.55
C TYR A 152 5.18 -5.08 -8.17
N ILE A 153 4.67 -5.19 -6.94
CA ILE A 153 3.97 -6.41 -6.53
C ILE A 153 2.58 -6.50 -7.18
N ILE A 154 1.90 -5.36 -7.41
CA ILE A 154 0.67 -5.34 -8.22
C ILE A 154 1.00 -5.82 -9.64
N LEU A 155 1.96 -5.19 -10.31
CA LEU A 155 2.31 -5.54 -11.69
C LEU A 155 2.84 -6.98 -11.83
N GLY A 156 3.72 -7.42 -10.93
CA GLY A 156 4.32 -8.75 -10.97
C GLY A 156 3.33 -9.90 -10.80
N LYS A 157 2.16 -9.65 -10.19
CA LYS A 157 1.08 -10.66 -10.07
C LYS A 157 0.30 -10.88 -11.37
N ILE A 158 0.44 -10.00 -12.36
CA ILE A 158 -0.20 -10.08 -13.67
C ILE A 158 0.79 -10.20 -14.84
N ASP A 159 2.09 -9.99 -14.60
CA ASP A 159 3.15 -9.99 -15.60
C ASP A 159 3.24 -11.29 -16.42
N ASN A 160 2.93 -12.44 -15.80
CA ASN A 160 2.96 -13.74 -16.47
C ASN A 160 1.76 -14.02 -17.39
N LYS A 161 0.93 -13.01 -17.69
CA LYS A 161 -0.26 -13.15 -18.53
C LYS A 161 -0.04 -12.44 -19.86
N SER A 162 0.02 -13.24 -20.93
CA SER A 162 0.26 -12.76 -22.30
C SER A 162 -0.70 -11.65 -22.75
N SER A 163 -1.95 -11.66 -22.29
CA SER A 163 -2.95 -10.62 -22.59
C SER A 163 -2.71 -9.28 -21.86
N LEU A 164 -1.82 -9.27 -20.86
CA LEU A 164 -1.52 -8.11 -20.00
C LEU A 164 -0.06 -7.67 -20.09
N THR A 165 0.85 -8.47 -20.66
CA THR A 165 2.29 -8.17 -20.75
C THR A 165 2.57 -6.75 -21.27
N GLN A 166 1.91 -6.34 -22.37
CA GLN A 166 2.14 -5.02 -22.94
C GLN A 166 1.77 -3.87 -21.99
N VAL A 167 0.64 -3.98 -21.26
CA VAL A 167 0.26 -2.93 -20.30
C VAL A 167 1.18 -2.95 -19.08
N VAL A 168 1.63 -4.13 -18.65
CA VAL A 168 2.59 -4.27 -17.54
C VAL A 168 3.92 -3.61 -17.88
N GLU A 169 4.47 -3.85 -19.08
CA GLU A 169 5.72 -3.23 -19.54
C GLU A 169 5.62 -1.71 -19.57
N ILE A 170 4.55 -1.17 -20.17
CA ILE A 170 4.33 0.28 -20.27
C ILE A 170 4.28 0.93 -18.88
N LEU A 171 3.62 0.27 -17.92
CA LEU A 171 3.51 0.79 -16.55
C LEU A 171 4.83 0.66 -15.78
N THR A 172 5.56 -0.42 -15.99
CA THR A 172 6.85 -0.69 -15.34
C THR A 172 7.95 0.27 -15.81
N LEU A 173 7.92 0.70 -17.07
CA LEU A 173 8.87 1.65 -17.64
C LEU A 173 8.63 3.11 -17.19
N ASN A 174 7.53 3.38 -16.47
CA ASN A 174 7.19 4.71 -16.03
C ASN A 174 7.45 4.89 -14.53
N ASP A 175 8.67 5.29 -14.19
CA ASP A 175 9.12 5.53 -12.81
C ASP A 175 8.18 6.46 -12.02
N SER A 176 7.61 7.47 -12.67
CA SER A 176 6.72 8.43 -12.01
C SER A 176 5.40 7.78 -11.54
N LEU A 177 4.91 6.78 -12.27
CA LEU A 177 3.72 6.01 -11.90
C LEU A 177 4.04 5.02 -10.77
N LEU A 178 5.22 4.40 -10.76
CA LEU A 178 5.61 3.42 -9.75
C LEU A 178 5.66 4.01 -8.34
N LYS A 179 5.99 5.30 -8.21
CA LYS A 179 5.94 6.02 -6.93
C LYS A 179 4.51 6.21 -6.39
N LYS A 180 3.49 5.89 -7.19
CA LYS A 180 2.07 6.11 -6.89
C LYS A 180 1.24 4.87 -7.26
N PRO A 181 1.18 3.84 -6.38
CA PRO A 181 0.43 2.60 -6.62
C PRO A 181 -1.03 2.81 -7.04
N ASP A 182 -1.70 3.84 -6.52
CA ASP A 182 -3.06 4.19 -6.92
C ASP A 182 -3.16 4.59 -8.40
N GLN A 183 -2.13 5.25 -8.94
CA GLN A 183 -2.10 5.60 -10.37
C GLN A 183 -1.85 4.37 -11.24
N VAL A 184 -1.00 3.43 -10.80
CA VAL A 184 -0.83 2.14 -11.48
C VAL A 184 -2.16 1.40 -11.57
N ARG A 185 -2.90 1.35 -10.47
CA ARG A 185 -4.25 0.75 -10.43
C ARG A 185 -5.23 1.48 -11.34
N LEU A 186 -5.22 2.82 -11.36
CA LEU A 186 -6.05 3.63 -12.25
C LEU A 186 -5.77 3.30 -13.73
N ARG A 187 -4.51 3.17 -14.13
CA ARG A 187 -4.17 2.82 -15.52
C ARG A 187 -4.57 1.40 -15.89
N LEU A 188 -4.48 0.46 -14.96
CA LEU A 188 -5.03 -0.89 -15.17
C LEU A 188 -6.56 -0.85 -15.34
N GLN A 189 -7.26 0.00 -14.60
CA GLN A 189 -8.71 0.22 -14.75
C GLN A 189 -9.06 0.82 -16.12
N GLU A 190 -8.32 1.83 -16.57
CA GLU A 190 -8.48 2.40 -17.91
C GLU A 190 -8.29 1.33 -18.99
N TYR A 191 -7.27 0.48 -18.86
CA TYR A 191 -7.03 -0.64 -19.77
C TYR A 191 -8.19 -1.65 -19.76
N ALA A 192 -8.69 -2.04 -18.58
CA ALA A 192 -9.82 -2.95 -18.45
C ALA A 192 -11.06 -2.41 -19.19
N ASN A 193 -11.38 -1.12 -19.00
CA ASN A 193 -12.51 -0.47 -19.65
C ASN A 193 -12.37 -0.46 -21.18
N LEU A 194 -11.16 -0.19 -21.70
CA LEU A 194 -10.87 -0.21 -23.14
C LEU A 194 -11.03 -1.61 -23.73
N GLN A 195 -10.63 -2.67 -23.01
CA GLN A 195 -10.80 -4.04 -23.49
C GLN A 195 -12.27 -4.45 -23.53
N SER A 196 -13.05 -4.08 -22.51
CA SER A 196 -14.50 -4.31 -22.49
C SER A 196 -15.20 -3.59 -23.65
N ALA A 197 -14.86 -2.32 -23.91
CA ALA A 197 -15.43 -1.55 -25.02
C ALA A 197 -15.10 -2.16 -26.39
N LYS A 198 -13.87 -2.66 -26.59
CA LYS A 198 -13.46 -3.36 -27.82
C LYS A 198 -14.22 -4.68 -28.03
N THR A 199 -14.54 -5.38 -26.95
CA THR A 199 -15.29 -6.65 -27.03
C THR A 199 -16.73 -6.39 -27.45
N ILE A 200 -17.39 -5.42 -26.80
CA ILE A 200 -18.75 -4.96 -27.16
C ILE A 200 -18.81 -4.50 -28.63
N ALA A 201 -17.82 -3.74 -29.10
CA ALA A 201 -17.77 -3.28 -30.49
C ALA A 201 -17.60 -4.42 -31.51
N LYS A 202 -16.96 -5.54 -31.14
CA LYS A 202 -16.81 -6.71 -32.01
C LYS A 202 -18.09 -7.56 -32.05
N GLU A 203 -18.80 -7.68 -30.93
CA GLU A 203 -20.07 -8.41 -30.84
C GLU A 203 -21.22 -7.68 -31.54
N HIS A 204 -21.18 -6.34 -31.59
CA HIS A 204 -22.17 -5.51 -32.29
C HIS A 204 -21.74 -5.07 -33.71
N ALA A 205 -20.67 -5.66 -34.26
CA ALA A 205 -20.34 -5.42 -35.66
C ALA A 205 -21.45 -6.01 -36.55
N PRO A 206 -22.05 -5.22 -37.47
CA PRO A 206 -23.13 -5.72 -38.32
C PRO A 206 -22.63 -6.87 -39.22
N ILE A 207 -23.44 -7.92 -39.34
CA ILE A 207 -23.22 -9.13 -40.16
C ILE A 207 -22.98 -8.81 -41.67
N SER A 208 -23.11 -7.56 -42.11
CA SER A 208 -22.94 -7.16 -43.51
C SER A 208 -21.49 -7.07 -44.03
N ALA A 209 -20.46 -7.45 -43.28
CA ALA A 209 -19.07 -7.45 -43.76
C ALA A 209 -18.54 -8.84 -44.16
N LEU A 210 -19.42 -9.83 -44.39
CA LEU A 210 -19.07 -11.17 -44.88
C LEU A 210 -19.66 -11.47 -46.27
N ILE A 211 -19.64 -10.51 -47.20
CA ILE A 211 -19.71 -10.79 -48.64
C ILE A 211 -18.82 -9.81 -49.39
N SER A 212 -17.60 -10.23 -49.73
CA SER A 212 -17.02 -10.01 -51.07
C SER A 212 -15.63 -10.64 -51.12
N SER A 213 -15.61 -11.96 -51.31
CA SER A 213 -14.55 -12.62 -52.06
C SER A 213 -15.03 -12.76 -53.51
N SER A 214 -14.47 -12.01 -54.44
CA SER A 214 -14.08 -12.53 -55.76
C SER A 214 -13.49 -11.41 -56.61
N GLU A 215 -12.39 -11.77 -57.25
CA GLU A 215 -11.76 -11.09 -58.36
C GLU A 215 -12.79 -10.68 -59.42
N HIS A 216 -12.60 -9.51 -60.07
CA HIS A 216 -12.74 -9.25 -61.51
C HIS A 216 -12.75 -7.73 -61.79
N GLN A 217 -11.59 -7.23 -62.23
CA GLN A 217 -11.34 -6.30 -63.34
C GLN A 217 -12.36 -5.21 -63.80
N PHE A 218 -11.79 -3.98 -63.91
CA PHE A 218 -12.13 -2.78 -64.72
C PHE A 218 -13.45 -2.02 -64.36
N LYS A 219 -13.50 -0.68 -64.35
CA LYS A 219 -13.05 0.28 -65.38
C LYS A 219 -12.96 1.69 -64.78
N VAL A 220 -11.92 2.45 -65.13
CA VAL A 220 -11.86 3.91 -64.89
C VAL A 220 -12.71 4.59 -65.95
N THR A 221 -13.66 5.43 -65.53
CA THR A 221 -14.28 6.46 -66.37
C THR A 221 -14.22 7.78 -65.62
N HIS A 222 -13.40 8.71 -66.10
CA HIS A 222 -13.52 10.13 -65.78
C HIS A 222 -14.64 10.72 -66.64
N PHE A 223 -15.52 11.54 -66.05
CA PHE A 223 -15.90 12.87 -66.55
C PHE A 223 -16.77 13.57 -65.49
N CYS A 224 -16.36 14.78 -65.12
CA CYS A 224 -17.14 15.71 -64.32
C CYS A 224 -18.09 16.49 -65.24
N SER A 225 -19.31 16.78 -64.78
CA SER A 225 -20.07 17.94 -65.27
C SER A 225 -21.12 18.36 -64.25
N ASN A 226 -21.14 19.66 -63.97
CA ASN A 226 -22.07 20.43 -63.14
C ASN A 226 -21.69 20.50 -61.66
N GLY A 227 -20.93 21.55 -61.36
CA GLY A 227 -20.37 21.85 -60.06
C GLY A 227 -21.37 22.30 -59.01
N ILE A 228 -20.77 22.61 -57.85
CA ILE A 228 -21.35 22.92 -56.53
C ILE A 228 -21.61 21.60 -55.76
N GLN A 229 -20.87 21.22 -54.70
CA GLN A 229 -20.44 22.02 -53.54
C GLN A 229 -19.34 21.34 -52.68
N ASN A 230 -18.57 22.19 -51.98
CA ASN A 230 -18.06 22.08 -50.60
C ASN A 230 -16.69 21.39 -50.28
N PRO A 231 -15.66 22.15 -49.85
CA PRO A 231 -14.32 21.67 -49.50
C PRO A 231 -14.20 21.18 -48.04
N LYS A 232 -14.81 20.05 -47.71
CA LYS A 232 -14.46 19.30 -46.48
C LYS A 232 -14.34 17.81 -46.77
N ARG A 233 -13.26 17.43 -47.45
CA ARG A 233 -12.85 16.04 -47.57
C ARG A 233 -11.33 15.94 -47.69
N ILE A 234 -10.63 15.94 -46.56
CA ILE A 234 -9.31 15.30 -46.50
C ILE A 234 -9.61 13.83 -46.21
N VAL A 235 -9.57 13.03 -47.27
CA VAL A 235 -9.44 11.58 -47.15
C VAL A 235 -7.99 11.31 -46.76
N ILE A 236 -7.84 10.66 -45.62
CA ILE A 236 -6.62 10.02 -45.16
C ILE A 236 -6.25 8.94 -46.18
N GLN A 237 -5.15 9.13 -46.92
CA GLN A 237 -4.45 8.05 -47.61
C GLN A 237 -3.29 7.59 -46.73
N LYS A 238 -3.44 6.37 -46.20
CA LYS A 238 -2.36 5.60 -45.56
C LYS A 238 -1.49 5.02 -46.68
N ILE A 239 -0.20 5.34 -46.67
CA ILE A 239 0.85 4.41 -47.12
C ILE A 239 1.92 4.42 -46.04
N LEU A 240 1.98 3.33 -45.28
CA LEU A 240 3.18 2.91 -44.55
C LEU A 240 3.94 1.98 -45.50
N THR A 241 5.19 2.30 -45.81
CA THR A 241 6.31 1.35 -45.72
C THR A 241 7.63 2.10 -45.87
N SER A 242 8.56 1.71 -45.00
CA SER A 242 10.00 1.98 -44.92
C SER A 242 10.64 2.73 -46.08
N ASP A 243 11.17 3.93 -45.81
CA ASP A 243 12.56 4.31 -46.12
C ASP A 243 12.86 5.72 -45.60
N HIS A 244 13.29 5.81 -44.34
CA HIS A 244 14.06 6.94 -43.83
C HIS A 244 14.86 6.54 -42.57
N ILE A 245 15.79 5.59 -42.76
CA ILE A 245 17.08 5.66 -42.08
C ILE A 245 18.05 6.26 -43.09
N SER A 246 18.34 7.54 -42.97
CA SER A 246 19.69 8.13 -43.12
C SER A 246 19.60 9.64 -43.34
N LYS A 247 20.48 10.34 -42.62
CA LYS A 247 20.74 11.80 -42.62
C LYS A 247 19.83 12.65 -41.73
N ILE A 248 20.06 12.61 -40.41
CA ILE A 248 20.80 13.68 -39.71
C ILE A 248 21.71 13.05 -38.66
N THR A 249 22.89 12.64 -39.09
CA THR A 249 24.12 12.83 -38.32
C THR A 249 24.32 14.33 -38.11
N SER A 250 24.33 14.81 -36.86
CA SER A 250 25.10 15.98 -36.39
C SER A 250 24.49 16.50 -35.08
N LYS A 251 25.35 16.72 -34.07
CA LYS A 251 25.08 17.40 -32.78
C LYS A 251 24.24 16.63 -31.74
N LYS A 252 24.88 15.67 -31.08
CA LYS A 252 24.91 15.61 -29.60
C LYS A 252 26.07 14.73 -29.11
N SER A 253 27.25 15.03 -29.65
CA SER A 253 28.52 14.75 -28.99
C SER A 253 28.97 16.08 -28.40
N LYS A 254 28.81 16.26 -27.07
CA LYS A 254 29.68 17.10 -26.23
C LYS A 254 29.32 17.20 -24.74
N ASP A 255 28.19 16.70 -24.26
CA ASP A 255 27.83 16.89 -22.84
C ASP A 255 28.00 15.64 -21.96
N ASN A 256 28.99 14.79 -22.28
CA ASN A 256 29.37 13.63 -21.47
C ASN A 256 30.86 13.63 -21.12
N LEU A 257 31.39 14.82 -20.80
CA LEU A 257 32.72 14.97 -20.23
C LEU A 257 32.64 16.02 -19.11
N LEU A 258 32.27 15.57 -17.91
CA LEU A 258 32.58 16.15 -16.58
C LEU A 258 31.55 15.63 -15.57
N LEU A 259 31.76 14.41 -15.06
CA LEU A 259 31.45 13.98 -13.68
C LEU A 259 31.73 12.48 -13.52
N LEU A 260 32.96 12.10 -13.86
CA LEU A 260 33.51 10.78 -13.58
C LEU A 260 34.86 10.98 -12.88
N THR A 261 34.78 11.51 -11.65
CA THR A 261 35.87 11.48 -10.66
C THR A 261 35.25 11.76 -9.30
N LEU A 262 35.01 10.70 -8.53
CA LEU A 262 35.40 10.55 -7.12
C LEU A 262 34.59 9.42 -6.50
N GLN A 263 35.13 8.22 -6.67
CA GLN A 263 34.89 7.11 -5.76
C GLN A 263 36.14 6.99 -4.89
N GLN A 264 35.93 6.70 -3.59
CA GLN A 264 36.88 6.23 -2.58
C GLN A 264 37.67 7.27 -1.75
N HIS A 265 37.26 7.45 -0.49
CA HIS A 265 38.06 7.00 0.66
C HIS A 265 37.22 6.87 1.95
N MET A 266 37.48 5.78 2.68
CA MET A 266 36.92 5.26 3.95
C MET A 266 37.35 6.14 5.18
N PRO A 267 37.31 5.76 6.49
CA PRO A 267 36.93 4.48 7.14
C PRO A 267 36.27 4.53 8.56
N LEU A 268 35.93 3.30 9.03
CA LEU A 268 35.69 2.79 10.39
C LEU A 268 34.39 3.20 11.12
#